data_AF-A0A7C2N9P5-F1
#
_entry.id   AF-A0A7C2N9P5-F1
#
_cell.length_a   1.000
_cell.length_b   1.000
_cell.length_c   1.000
_cell.angle_alpha   90.00
_cell.angle_beta   90.00
_cell.angle_gamma   90.00
#
_symmetry.space_group_name_H-M   'P 1'
#
loop_
_entity.id
_entity.type
_entity.pdbx_description
1 polymer ?
#
loop_
_entity_poly.entity_id
_entity_poly.type
_entity_poly.pdbx_seq_one_letter_code
_entity_poly.pdbx_strand_id
1 'polypeptide(L)'
;MAALHPVTSNNAWLLTHKPLWGIVEDGSQLVNLSITMQTASKNNFPKGVKLILTGHIHTFETLRFDAPRHRQVVVGTGDTELDPR
;
A
#
# COMPACT_ATOMS: atom_id res chain seq x y z
N MET A 1 -19.69 -7.21 4.04
CA MET A 1 -18.29 -6.78 4.28
C MET A 1 -17.96 -7.17 5.71
N ALA A 2 -17.16 -8.22 5.93
CA ALA A 2 -16.63 -8.49 7.26
C ALA A 2 -15.70 -7.32 7.60
N ALA A 3 -16.21 -6.40 8.42
CA ALA A 3 -15.55 -5.15 8.68
C ALA A 3 -14.25 -5.46 9.45
N LEU A 4 -13.12 -4.94 8.98
CA LEU A 4 -11.88 -4.92 9.77
C LEU A 4 -12.03 -4.11 11.08
N HIS A 5 -13.15 -3.39 11.22
CA HIS A 5 -13.45 -2.47 12.30
C HIS A 5 -13.36 -3.05 13.73
N PRO A 6 -13.77 -4.31 14.01
CA PRO A 6 -13.60 -4.91 15.34
C PRO A 6 -12.17 -5.34 15.63
N VAL A 7 -11.32 -5.50 14.61
CA VAL A 7 -9.98 -6.10 14.72
C VAL A 7 -8.86 -5.05 14.65
N THR A 8 -9.15 -3.86 14.13
CA THR A 8 -8.18 -2.76 14.10
C THR A 8 -8.31 -1.90 15.34
N SER A 9 -7.23 -1.82 16.14
CA SER A 9 -7.09 -0.73 17.11
C SER A 9 -7.16 0.63 16.39
N ASN A 10 -7.34 1.72 17.15
CA ASN A 10 -7.29 3.07 16.58
C ASN A 10 -5.92 3.45 15.98
N ASN A 11 -4.90 2.59 16.13
CA ASN A 11 -3.54 2.76 15.63
C ASN A 11 -3.00 1.43 15.05
N ALA A 12 -3.58 0.97 13.95
CA ALA A 12 -3.22 -0.28 13.29
C ALA A 12 -2.37 -0.04 12.02
N TRP A 13 -1.57 -1.02 11.65
CA TRP A 13 -0.91 -1.09 10.34
C TRP A 13 -1.54 -2.21 9.51
N LEU A 14 -1.78 -1.96 8.22
CA LEU A 14 -2.19 -2.98 7.27
C LEU A 14 -0.95 -3.51 6.55
N LEU A 15 -0.60 -4.76 6.80
CA LEU A 15 0.49 -5.44 6.12
C LEU A 15 -0.06 -6.33 5.00
N THR A 16 0.45 -6.17 3.78
CA THR A 16 0.13 -7.04 2.64
C THR A 16 1.35 -7.19 1.74
N HIS A 17 1.47 -8.31 1.02
CA HIS A 17 2.61 -8.52 0.14
C HIS A 17 2.60 -7.54 -1.05
N LYS A 18 1.49 -7.45 -1.79
CA LYS A 18 1.38 -6.62 -2.99
C LYS A 18 0.91 -5.18 -2.65
N PRO A 19 1.58 -4.14 -3.18
CA PRO A 19 1.15 -2.75 -3.03
C PRO A 19 -0.22 -2.48 -3.64
N LEU A 20 -0.95 -1.52 -3.05
CA LEU A 20 -2.14 -0.96 -3.70
C LEU A 20 -1.70 -0.05 -4.84
N TRP A 21 -0.76 0.84 -4.54
CA TRP A 21 -0.14 1.79 -5.46
C TRP A 21 1.38 1.59 -5.49
N GLY A 22 2.03 2.03 -6.57
CA GLY A 22 3.49 2.08 -6.65
C GLY A 22 3.95 2.97 -7.79
N ILE A 23 5.25 3.27 -7.85
CA ILE A 23 5.87 4.05 -8.92
C ILE A 23 6.90 3.16 -9.61
N VAL A 24 6.50 2.50 -10.69
CA VAL A 24 7.28 1.41 -11.33
C VAL A 24 7.99 1.80 -12.64
N GLU A 25 7.92 3.08 -13.04
CA GLU A 25 8.50 3.61 -14.30
C GLU A 25 9.10 5.02 -14.09
N ASP A 26 10.39 5.22 -14.36
CA ASP A 26 11.18 6.49 -14.34
C ASP A 26 10.79 7.48 -13.23
N GLY A 27 10.38 6.94 -12.08
CA GLY A 27 9.86 7.72 -10.95
C GLY A 27 8.63 8.59 -11.23
N SER A 28 8.01 8.51 -12.42
CA SER A 28 7.12 9.58 -12.92
C SER A 28 5.63 9.26 -12.80
N GLN A 29 5.25 7.97 -12.82
CA GLN A 29 3.84 7.58 -12.86
C GLN A 29 3.43 6.69 -11.68
N LEU A 30 2.37 7.12 -10.99
CA LEU A 30 1.68 6.30 -9.98
C LEU A 30 0.78 5.28 -10.68
N VAL A 31 1.00 3.99 -10.42
CA VAL A 31 0.21 2.90 -10.98
C VAL A 31 -0.60 2.15 -9.93
N ASN A 32 -1.67 1.49 -10.37
CA ASN A 32 -2.48 0.60 -9.54
C ASN A 32 -1.95 -0.84 -9.68
N LEU A 33 -1.43 -1.41 -8.59
CA LEU A 33 -0.76 -2.72 -8.63
C LEU A 33 -1.61 -3.87 -8.10
N SER A 34 -2.74 -3.55 -7.47
CA SER A 34 -3.67 -4.55 -6.91
C SER A 34 -5.13 -4.17 -7.19
N ILE A 35 -5.52 -4.13 -8.47
CA ILE A 35 -6.88 -3.70 -8.88
C ILE A 35 -8.00 -4.48 -8.17
N THR A 36 -7.84 -5.80 -7.99
CA THR A 36 -8.82 -6.65 -7.29
C THR A 36 -8.97 -6.23 -5.82
N MET A 37 -7.85 -5.99 -5.12
CA MET A 37 -7.86 -5.56 -3.71
C MET A 37 -8.44 -4.15 -3.57
N GLN A 38 -8.05 -3.24 -4.47
CA GLN A 38 -8.59 -1.87 -4.51
C GLN A 38 -10.10 -1.88 -4.77
N THR A 39 -10.58 -2.74 -5.68
CA THR A 39 -12.01 -2.88 -6.00
C THR A 39 -12.79 -3.47 -4.83
N ALA A 40 -12.28 -4.54 -4.22
CA ALA A 40 -12.94 -5.19 -3.08
C ALA A 40 -13.00 -4.27 -1.85
N SER A 41 -11.94 -3.51 -1.59
CA SER A 41 -11.86 -2.55 -0.47
C SER A 41 -12.51 -1.20 -0.76
N LYS A 42 -12.78 -0.89 -2.04
CA LYS A 42 -13.12 0.45 -2.53
C LYS A 42 -12.09 1.52 -2.11
N ASN A 43 -10.84 1.10 -1.88
CA ASN A 43 -9.78 1.91 -1.28
C ASN A 43 -10.17 2.58 0.05
N ASN A 44 -11.16 2.02 0.75
CA ASN A 44 -11.70 2.56 1.98
C ASN A 44 -11.32 1.64 3.14
N PHE A 45 -10.20 1.97 3.78
CA PHE A 45 -9.72 1.26 4.96
C PHE A 45 -10.23 1.96 6.25
N PRO A 46 -10.38 1.23 7.37
CA PRO A 46 -10.79 1.83 8.63
C PRO A 46 -9.86 2.97 9.05
N LYS A 47 -10.41 4.07 9.61
CA LYS A 47 -9.63 5.24 10.10
C LYS A 47 -8.56 4.89 11.14
N GLY A 48 -8.69 3.74 11.79
CA GLY A 48 -7.69 3.19 12.72
C GLY A 48 -6.41 2.74 12.03
N VAL A 49 -6.45 2.43 10.73
CA VAL A 49 -5.26 2.12 9.93
C VAL A 49 -4.46 3.41 9.73
N LYS A 50 -3.19 3.44 10.15
CA LYS A 50 -2.31 4.62 10.04
C LYS A 50 -1.24 4.48 8.96
N LEU A 51 -1.01 3.25 8.52
CA LEU A 51 -0.01 2.89 7.53
C LEU A 51 -0.43 1.61 6.81
N ILE A 52 -0.19 1.58 5.49
CA ILE A 52 -0.19 0.36 4.69
C ILE A 52 1.27 0.02 4.39
N LEU A 53 1.75 -1.13 4.84
CA LEU A 53 3.13 -1.60 4.64
C LEU A 53 3.12 -2.74 3.62
N THR A 54 3.94 -2.62 2.58
CA THR A 54 3.92 -3.54 1.43
C THR A 54 5.32 -3.87 0.90
N GLY A 55 5.42 -4.87 0.03
CA GLY A 55 6.66 -5.24 -0.68
C GLY A 55 6.41 -5.40 -2.19
N HIS A 56 6.77 -6.56 -2.74
CA HIS A 56 6.58 -6.98 -4.14
C HIS A 56 7.36 -6.20 -5.21
N ILE A 57 7.34 -4.86 -5.20
CA ILE A 57 8.19 -4.03 -6.06
C ILE A 57 9.55 -3.93 -5.38
N HIS A 58 10.64 -4.28 -6.07
CA HIS A 58 11.98 -4.34 -5.50
C HIS A 58 12.62 -2.95 -5.40
N THR A 59 11.96 -2.10 -4.61
CA THR A 59 12.27 -0.69 -4.41
C THR A 59 11.88 -0.28 -3.00
N PHE A 60 12.33 0.90 -2.58
CA PHE A 60 11.83 1.59 -1.41
C PHE A 60 11.06 2.85 -1.82
N GLU A 61 9.79 2.93 -1.41
CA GLU A 61 8.91 4.08 -1.68
C GLU A 61 8.11 4.48 -0.45
N THR A 62 7.96 5.79 -0.24
CA THR A 62 7.00 6.35 0.72
C THR A 62 5.95 7.16 -0.02
N LEU A 63 4.72 6.66 -0.07
CA LEU A 63 3.61 7.29 -0.77
C LEU A 63 2.72 8.01 0.25
N ARG A 64 2.67 9.34 0.13
CA ARG A 64 1.75 10.18 0.88
C ARG A 64 0.62 10.65 -0.04
N PHE A 65 -0.58 10.62 0.50
CA PHE A 65 -1.78 11.12 -0.18
C PHE A 65 -2.55 12.03 0.75
N ASP A 66 -3.37 12.89 0.16
CA ASP A 66 -4.42 13.59 0.90
C ASP A 66 -5.56 12.62 1.25
N ALA A 67 -6.32 12.99 2.29
CA ALA A 67 -7.50 12.23 2.67
C ALA A 67 -8.47 12.10 1.46
N PRO A 68 -9.12 10.94 1.27
CA PRO A 68 -9.28 9.83 2.22
C PRO A 68 -8.25 8.69 2.09
N ARG A 69 -7.25 8.80 1.20
CA ARG A 69 -6.33 7.68 0.95
C ARG A 69 -5.29 7.57 2.06
N HIS A 70 -5.05 6.33 2.50
CA HIS A 70 -4.07 6.04 3.54
C HIS A 70 -2.65 6.09 2.97
N ARG A 71 -1.69 6.55 3.78
CA ARG A 71 -0.27 6.52 3.42
C ARG A 71 0.20 5.07 3.27
N GLN A 72 1.09 4.84 2.32
CA GLN A 72 1.68 3.53 2.06
C GLN A 72 3.21 3.61 2.05
N VAL A 73 3.88 2.57 2.54
CA VAL A 73 5.31 2.38 2.38
C VAL A 73 5.56 1.05 1.67
N VAL A 74 6.35 1.09 0.61
CA VAL A 74 6.86 -0.10 -0.08
C VAL A 74 8.28 -0.36 0.41
N VAL A 75 8.50 -1.54 0.99
CA VAL A 75 9.81 -2.04 1.41
C VAL A 75 10.04 -3.39 0.74
N GLY A 76 10.37 -3.36 -0.55
CA GLY A 76 10.68 -4.58 -1.32
C GLY A 76 12.17 -4.83 -1.54
N THR A 77 13.04 -4.06 -0.89
CA THR A 77 14.51 -4.17 -0.98
C THR A 77 15.09 -5.33 -0.14
N GLY A 78 14.33 -6.41 0.01
CA GLY A 78 14.61 -7.46 0.98
C GLY A 78 15.78 -8.36 0.61
N ASP A 79 15.87 -8.84 -0.64
CA ASP A 79 16.93 -9.79 -1.05
C ASP A 79 16.94 -10.15 -2.56
N THR A 80 16.51 -9.28 -3.47
CA THR A 80 16.54 -9.61 -4.92
C THR A 80 16.95 -8.38 -5.76
N GLU A 81 17.19 -8.58 -7.06
CA GLU A 81 17.55 -7.50 -7.99
C GLU A 81 16.53 -6.36 -7.91
N LEU A 82 17.05 -5.12 -7.81
CA LEU A 82 16.22 -3.93 -7.69
C LEU A 82 15.49 -3.66 -8.99
N ASP A 83 14.24 -3.20 -8.88
CA ASP A 83 13.51 -2.75 -10.04
C ASP A 83 14.18 -1.49 -10.59
N PRO A 84 14.38 -1.39 -11.92
CA PRO A 84 14.94 -0.19 -12.51
C PRO A 84 14.05 1.01 -12.18
N ARG A 85 14.68 2.12 -11.82
CA ARG A 85 14.03 3.43 -11.70
C ARG A 85 14.03 4.04 -13.08
#